data_AF-A0A7K1AZ01-F1
#
_entry.id   AF-A0A7K1AZ01-F1
#
_cell.length_a   1.000
_cell.length_b   1.000
_cell.length_c   1.000
_cell.angle_alpha   90.00
_cell.angle_beta   90.00
_cell.angle_gamma   90.00
#
_symmetry.space_group_name_H-M   'P 1'
#
loop_
_entity.id
_entity.type
_entity.pdbx_description
1 polymer ?
#
loop_
_entity_poly.entity_id
_entity_poly.type
_entity_poly.pdbx_seq_one_letter_code
_entity_poly.pdbx_strand_id
1 'polypeptide(L)'
;MSDQPETLTEAQPTVLPWWQNPLNFIALGVAMLIFGVGIGYYAGHNAATPDHNAVDEGFLQDMRYHHDQAVAMAYYYRTSVDDPVPLLTVLAEEILLSQQLESGRMVQMLRSFGVSEVNDSGKSMGWMGHEIAIEEMDGLASQSELDAFAAATGDEASRIFATLMIQHHQGGVAMATYAVDHASNSVVINLARSMIKGQSGEITELQKILTSLS
;
A
#
# COMPACT_ATOMS: atom_id res chain seq x y z
N MET A 1 -73.62 -62.56 -20.71
CA MET A 1 -72.52 -62.16 -19.81
C MET A 1 -71.45 -61.52 -20.70
N SER A 2 -71.35 -60.20 -20.72
CA SER A 2 -70.25 -59.52 -21.40
C SER A 2 -69.95 -58.26 -20.61
N ASP A 3 -68.88 -58.33 -19.82
CA ASP A 3 -68.30 -57.19 -19.11
C ASP A 3 -67.90 -56.11 -20.13
N GLN A 4 -68.39 -54.90 -19.92
CA GLN A 4 -67.81 -53.72 -20.56
C GLN A 4 -66.68 -53.22 -19.65
N PRO A 5 -65.46 -52.96 -20.17
CA PRO A 5 -64.36 -52.46 -19.37
C PRO A 5 -64.62 -50.99 -19.00
N GLU A 6 -64.49 -50.66 -17.71
CA GLU A 6 -64.46 -49.26 -17.27
C GLU A 6 -63.22 -48.57 -17.84
N THR A 7 -63.42 -47.70 -18.83
CA THR A 7 -62.38 -46.78 -19.28
C THR A 7 -62.24 -45.68 -18.22
N LEU A 8 -61.23 -45.79 -17.35
CA LEU A 8 -60.80 -44.70 -16.49
C LEU A 8 -60.40 -43.52 -17.39
N THR A 9 -61.18 -42.43 -17.33
CA THR A 9 -60.83 -41.20 -18.03
C THR A 9 -59.65 -40.57 -17.32
N GLU A 10 -58.44 -40.72 -17.88
CA GLU A 10 -57.26 -40.03 -17.37
C GLU A 10 -57.50 -38.51 -17.48
N ALA A 11 -57.61 -37.85 -16.33
CA ALA A 11 -57.76 -36.41 -16.27
C ALA A 11 -56.55 -35.76 -16.95
N GLN A 12 -56.79 -35.08 -18.08
CA GLN A 12 -55.73 -34.35 -18.78
C GLN A 12 -55.15 -33.29 -17.82
N PRO A 13 -53.82 -33.27 -17.61
CA PRO A 13 -53.24 -32.31 -16.68
C PRO A 13 -53.53 -30.89 -17.15
N THR A 14 -54.14 -30.09 -16.28
CA THR A 14 -54.38 -28.67 -16.57
C THR A 14 -53.06 -27.93 -16.59
N VAL A 15 -52.55 -27.63 -17.79
CA VAL A 15 -51.37 -26.79 -17.98
C VAL A 15 -51.82 -25.33 -17.91
N LEU A 16 -51.57 -24.67 -16.78
CA LEU A 16 -51.87 -23.26 -16.63
C LEU A 16 -50.95 -22.43 -17.55
N PRO A 17 -51.45 -21.33 -18.15
CA PRO A 17 -50.61 -20.32 -18.77
C PRO A 17 -49.53 -19.85 -17.79
N TRP A 18 -48.33 -19.59 -18.30
CA TRP A 18 -47.17 -19.31 -17.45
C TRP A 18 -47.40 -18.13 -16.48
N TRP A 19 -48.20 -17.14 -16.84
CA TRP A 19 -48.54 -15.99 -15.98
C TRP A 19 -49.60 -16.27 -14.92
N GLN A 20 -50.18 -17.48 -14.87
CA GLN A 20 -51.15 -17.89 -13.85
C GLN A 20 -50.50 -18.76 -12.76
N ASN A 21 -49.24 -19.18 -12.95
CA ASN A 21 -48.52 -19.95 -11.95
C ASN A 21 -47.88 -19.00 -10.92
N PRO A 22 -48.28 -19.02 -9.63
CA PRO A 22 -47.72 -18.14 -8.60
C PRO A 22 -46.22 -18.32 -8.41
N LEU A 23 -45.67 -19.50 -8.71
CA LEU A 23 -44.22 -19.77 -8.66
C LEU A 23 -43.44 -18.91 -9.66
N ASN A 24 -44.02 -18.56 -10.80
CA ASN A 24 -43.36 -17.74 -11.81
C ASN A 24 -43.24 -16.27 -11.36
N PHE A 25 -44.22 -15.76 -10.59
CA PHE A 25 -44.11 -14.43 -9.99
C PHE A 25 -43.09 -14.39 -8.85
N ILE A 26 -42.99 -15.46 -8.06
CA ILE A 26 -41.93 -15.59 -7.06
C ILE A 26 -40.56 -15.60 -7.74
N ALA A 27 -40.40 -16.39 -8.81
CA ALA A 27 -39.15 -16.44 -9.57
C ALA A 27 -38.79 -15.08 -10.20
N LEU A 28 -39.75 -14.36 -10.78
CA LEU A 28 -39.55 -13.01 -11.31
C LEU A 28 -39.18 -12.00 -10.22
N GLY A 29 -39.83 -12.07 -9.05
CA GLY A 29 -39.52 -11.22 -7.90
C GLY A 29 -38.10 -11.44 -7.37
N VAL A 30 -37.67 -12.71 -7.26
CA VAL A 30 -36.30 -13.07 -6.88
C VAL A 30 -35.29 -12.60 -7.92
N ALA A 31 -35.57 -12.78 -9.21
CA ALA A 31 -34.69 -12.31 -10.28
C ALA A 31 -34.53 -10.79 -10.28
N MET A 32 -35.62 -10.04 -10.07
CA MET A 32 -35.56 -8.57 -9.94
C MET A 32 -34.79 -8.13 -8.68
N LEU A 33 -34.93 -8.85 -7.56
CA LEU A 33 -34.15 -8.59 -6.35
C LEU A 33 -32.66 -8.80 -6.58
N ILE A 34 -32.27 -9.93 -7.18
CA ILE A 34 -30.86 -10.22 -7.51
C ILE A 34 -30.31 -9.15 -8.47
N PHE A 35 -31.09 -8.79 -9.49
CA PHE A 35 -30.69 -7.77 -10.46
C PHE A 35 -30.58 -6.38 -9.82
N GLY A 36 -31.51 -6.01 -8.94
CA GLY A 36 -31.48 -4.76 -8.19
C GLY A 36 -30.31 -4.68 -7.21
N VAL A 37 -29.99 -5.77 -6.52
CA VAL A 37 -28.79 -5.89 -5.66
C VAL A 37 -27.53 -5.82 -6.52
N GLY A 38 -27.50 -6.47 -7.67
CA GLY A 38 -26.37 -6.43 -8.60
C GLY A 38 -26.11 -5.02 -9.15
N ILE A 39 -27.16 -4.31 -9.57
CA ILE A 39 -27.07 -2.91 -9.99
C ILE A 39 -26.68 -2.02 -8.82
N GLY A 40 -27.27 -2.20 -7.64
CA GLY A 40 -26.94 -1.41 -6.44
C GLY A 40 -25.48 -1.59 -6.02
N TYR A 41 -24.97 -2.83 -6.06
CA TYR A 41 -23.58 -3.15 -5.80
C TYR A 41 -22.66 -2.53 -6.86
N TYR A 42 -22.97 -2.70 -8.15
CA TYR A 42 -22.15 -2.15 -9.23
C TYR A 42 -22.14 -0.62 -9.24
N ALA A 43 -23.30 0.02 -9.06
CA ALA A 43 -23.41 1.48 -8.99
C ALA A 43 -22.77 2.05 -7.72
N GLY A 44 -22.92 1.36 -6.57
CA GLY A 44 -22.32 1.77 -5.29
C GLY A 44 -20.82 1.55 -5.23
N HIS A 45 -20.29 0.51 -5.88
CA HIS A 45 -18.84 0.24 -5.95
C HIS A 45 -18.12 1.21 -6.91
N ASN A 46 -18.79 1.66 -7.96
CA ASN A 46 -18.27 2.69 -8.87
C ASN A 46 -18.47 4.11 -8.34
N ALA A 47 -19.27 4.30 -7.28
CA ALA A 47 -19.48 5.58 -6.63
C ALA A 47 -18.44 5.79 -5.52
N ALA A 48 -17.44 6.62 -5.83
CA ALA A 48 -16.43 7.23 -4.97
C ALA A 48 -15.07 6.51 -4.89
N THR A 49 -14.27 6.61 -5.96
CA THR A 49 -12.81 6.74 -5.77
C THR A 49 -12.57 7.89 -4.79
N PRO A 50 -11.81 7.69 -3.70
CA PRO A 50 -11.51 8.78 -2.78
C PRO A 50 -10.88 9.95 -3.54
N ASP A 51 -11.30 11.16 -3.18
CA ASP A 51 -10.69 12.38 -3.72
C ASP A 51 -9.20 12.42 -3.35
N HIS A 52 -8.36 12.77 -4.32
CA HIS A 52 -6.91 12.86 -4.20
C HIS A 52 -6.39 13.86 -5.24
N ASN A 53 -5.26 14.48 -4.97
CA ASN A 53 -4.57 15.38 -5.88
C ASN A 53 -3.20 14.81 -6.32
N ALA A 54 -2.47 15.57 -7.15
CA ALA A 54 -1.15 15.15 -7.62
C ALA A 54 -0.10 15.01 -6.50
N VAL A 55 -0.28 15.72 -5.39
CA VAL A 55 0.58 15.57 -4.19
C VAL A 55 0.30 14.24 -3.50
N ASP A 56 -0.97 13.84 -3.37
CA ASP A 56 -1.32 12.53 -2.83
C ASP A 56 -0.71 11.39 -3.64
N GLU A 57 -0.86 11.41 -4.97
CA GLU A 57 -0.31 10.38 -5.84
C GLU A 57 1.23 10.38 -5.82
N GLY A 58 1.85 11.53 -6.10
CA GLY A 58 3.29 11.65 -6.21
C GLY A 58 4.02 11.32 -4.90
N PHE A 59 3.50 11.79 -3.77
CA PHE A 59 4.06 11.45 -2.46
C PHE A 59 4.04 9.94 -2.22
N LEU A 60 2.91 9.27 -2.46
CA LEU A 60 2.78 7.83 -2.20
C LEU A 60 3.68 6.99 -3.12
N GLN A 61 3.81 7.38 -4.39
CA GLN A 61 4.67 6.68 -5.34
C GLN A 61 6.15 6.88 -5.01
N ASP A 62 6.58 8.13 -4.79
CA ASP A 62 7.98 8.47 -4.55
C ASP A 62 8.43 8.00 -3.16
N MET A 63 7.62 8.19 -2.12
CA MET A 63 7.92 7.69 -0.77
C MET A 63 7.99 6.17 -0.72
N ARG A 64 7.24 5.45 -1.57
CA ARG A 64 7.38 3.99 -1.66
C ARG A 64 8.74 3.58 -2.21
N TYR A 65 9.22 4.24 -3.27
CA TYR A 65 10.57 3.97 -3.79
C TYR A 65 11.64 4.32 -2.75
N HIS A 66 11.45 5.42 -2.02
CA HIS A 66 12.28 5.83 -0.90
C HIS A 66 12.35 4.73 0.18
N HIS A 67 11.19 4.25 0.64
CA HIS A 67 11.07 3.16 1.61
C HIS A 67 11.72 1.84 1.15
N ASP A 68 11.63 1.50 -0.14
CA ASP A 68 12.24 0.28 -0.68
C ASP A 68 13.77 0.26 -0.43
N GLN A 69 14.45 1.42 -0.50
CA GLN A 69 15.88 1.51 -0.18
C GLN A 69 16.16 1.38 1.33
N ALA A 70 15.37 2.01 2.20
CA ALA A 70 15.48 1.83 3.65
C ALA A 70 15.33 0.36 4.06
N VAL A 71 14.33 -0.33 3.50
CA VAL A 71 14.09 -1.76 3.75
C VAL A 71 15.28 -2.59 3.29
N ALA A 72 15.84 -2.31 2.11
CA ALA A 72 17.00 -3.01 1.60
C ALA A 72 18.25 -2.82 2.49
N MET A 73 18.54 -1.59 2.91
CA MET A 73 19.66 -1.30 3.82
C MET A 73 19.48 -1.99 5.18
N ALA A 74 18.29 -1.91 5.76
CA ALA A 74 18.00 -2.52 7.06
C ALA A 74 18.06 -4.05 7.01
N TYR A 75 17.55 -4.65 5.93
CA TYR A 75 17.67 -6.08 5.69
C TYR A 75 19.13 -6.50 5.56
N TYR A 76 19.91 -5.79 4.74
CA TYR A 76 21.34 -6.08 4.57
C TYR A 76 22.11 -6.00 5.89
N TYR A 77 21.89 -4.94 6.68
CA TYR A 77 22.50 -4.80 8.00
C TYR A 77 22.22 -6.02 8.89
N ARG A 78 20.98 -6.50 8.85
CA ARG A 78 20.51 -7.63 9.68
C ARG A 78 21.04 -8.99 9.27
N THR A 79 21.30 -9.21 8.00
CA THR A 79 21.60 -10.55 7.47
C THR A 79 23.03 -10.73 7.02
N SER A 80 23.73 -9.64 6.74
CA SER A 80 25.00 -9.68 5.99
C SER A 80 26.17 -9.04 6.73
N VAL A 81 25.91 -8.19 7.74
CA VAL A 81 26.99 -7.57 8.52
C VAL A 81 27.45 -8.55 9.61
N ASP A 82 28.74 -8.84 9.62
CA ASP A 82 29.40 -9.61 10.67
C ASP A 82 29.57 -8.75 11.93
N ASP A 83 29.29 -9.35 13.11
CA ASP A 83 29.37 -8.73 14.44
C ASP A 83 28.66 -7.36 14.54
N PRO A 84 27.35 -7.27 14.21
CA PRO A 84 26.63 -6.01 14.21
C PRO A 84 26.35 -5.53 15.65
N VAL A 85 26.30 -4.21 15.82
CA VAL A 85 25.98 -3.55 17.10
C VAL A 85 24.57 -3.97 17.56
N PRO A 86 24.40 -4.65 18.71
CA PRO A 86 23.13 -5.27 19.06
C PRO A 86 21.94 -4.31 19.12
N LEU A 87 22.15 -3.11 19.66
CA LEU A 87 21.09 -2.09 19.73
C LEU A 87 20.69 -1.58 18.33
N LEU A 88 21.67 -1.46 17.42
CA LEU A 88 21.40 -1.04 16.05
C LEU A 88 20.72 -2.15 15.26
N THR A 89 20.99 -3.43 15.56
CA THR A 89 20.28 -4.56 14.95
C THR A 89 18.79 -4.56 15.28
N VAL A 90 18.44 -4.22 16.53
CA VAL A 90 17.02 -4.07 16.94
C VAL A 90 16.38 -2.92 16.19
N LEU A 91 17.04 -1.76 16.14
CA LEU A 91 16.51 -0.59 15.43
C LEU A 91 16.36 -0.85 13.91
N ALA A 92 17.31 -1.57 13.30
CA ALA A 92 17.20 -1.98 11.90
C ALA A 92 16.00 -2.93 11.67
N GLU A 93 15.70 -3.84 12.60
CA GLU A 93 14.48 -4.66 12.53
C GLU A 93 13.21 -3.81 12.60
N GLU A 94 13.17 -2.84 13.51
CA GLU A 94 12.04 -1.93 13.66
C GLU A 94 11.80 -1.12 12.39
N ILE A 95 12.86 -0.52 11.82
CA ILE A 95 12.82 0.23 10.55
C ILE A 95 12.35 -0.67 9.41
N LEU A 96 12.91 -1.88 9.28
CA LEU A 96 12.51 -2.82 8.24
C LEU A 96 11.01 -3.13 8.30
N LEU A 97 10.48 -3.41 9.48
CA LEU A 97 9.07 -3.76 9.66
C LEU A 97 8.15 -2.55 9.48
N SER A 98 8.51 -1.40 10.06
CA SER A 98 7.69 -0.19 9.97
C SER A 98 7.57 0.30 8.52
N GLN A 99 8.70 0.39 7.81
CA GLN A 99 8.77 0.86 6.43
C GLN A 99 8.06 -0.11 5.47
N GLN A 100 8.17 -1.43 5.66
CA GLN A 100 7.39 -2.40 4.86
C GLN A 100 5.87 -2.25 5.05
N LEU A 101 5.43 -2.06 6.29
CA LEU A 101 4.01 -1.85 6.59
C LEU A 101 3.49 -0.53 5.99
N GLU A 102 4.30 0.52 6.02
CA GLU A 102 3.98 1.80 5.40
C GLU A 102 3.91 1.68 3.87
N SER A 103 4.88 1.01 3.22
CA SER A 103 4.82 0.72 1.77
C SER A 103 3.55 -0.04 1.40
N GLY A 104 3.13 -1.03 2.19
CA GLY A 104 1.86 -1.72 1.97
C GLY A 104 0.62 -0.81 2.06
N ARG A 105 0.62 0.15 3.00
CA ARG A 105 -0.45 1.16 3.10
C ARG A 105 -0.46 2.09 1.88
N MET A 106 0.71 2.53 1.42
CA MET A 106 0.83 3.39 0.24
C MET A 106 0.30 2.68 -1.01
N VAL A 107 0.71 1.43 -1.23
CA VAL A 107 0.18 0.58 -2.32
C VAL A 107 -1.34 0.47 -2.25
N GLN A 108 -1.89 0.20 -1.07
CA GLN A 108 -3.34 0.09 -0.91
C GLN A 108 -4.08 1.40 -1.20
N MET A 109 -3.51 2.55 -0.84
CA MET A 109 -4.09 3.85 -1.15
C MET A 109 -4.03 4.16 -2.64
N LEU A 110 -2.89 3.94 -3.30
CA LEU A 110 -2.75 4.12 -4.75
C LEU A 110 -3.77 3.26 -5.52
N ARG A 111 -3.94 1.98 -5.12
CA ARG A 111 -5.01 1.11 -5.64
C ARG A 111 -6.40 1.68 -5.43
N SER A 112 -6.67 2.25 -4.24
CA SER A 112 -7.98 2.83 -3.93
C SER A 112 -8.28 4.09 -4.75
N PHE A 113 -7.25 4.83 -5.14
CA PHE A 113 -7.34 6.00 -6.02
C PHE A 113 -7.49 5.60 -7.50
N GLY A 114 -7.22 4.34 -7.84
CA GLY A 114 -7.27 3.84 -9.21
C GLY A 114 -6.07 4.27 -10.06
N VAL A 115 -4.96 4.64 -9.42
CA VAL A 115 -3.72 5.09 -10.08
C VAL A 115 -2.62 4.02 -9.99
N SER A 116 -1.51 4.23 -10.71
CA SER A 116 -0.38 3.30 -10.69
C SER A 116 0.26 3.22 -9.30
N GLU A 117 0.61 2.00 -8.89
CA GLU A 117 1.35 1.75 -7.64
C GLU A 117 2.82 2.18 -7.74
N VAL A 118 3.36 2.21 -8.95
CA VAL A 118 4.76 2.54 -9.27
C VAL A 118 4.83 3.81 -10.09
N ASN A 119 5.87 4.59 -9.83
CA ASN A 119 6.31 5.64 -10.75
C ASN A 119 7.28 5.01 -11.77
N ASP A 120 6.84 4.89 -13.03
CA ASP A 120 7.61 4.32 -14.14
C ASP A 120 8.23 5.38 -15.06
N SER A 121 8.11 6.66 -14.71
CA SER A 121 8.62 7.78 -15.51
C SER A 121 10.13 7.96 -15.43
N GLY A 122 10.78 7.38 -14.41
CA GLY A 122 12.19 7.64 -14.07
C GLY A 122 12.44 9.05 -13.51
N LYS A 123 11.38 9.80 -13.22
CA LYS A 123 11.40 11.13 -12.62
C LYS A 123 10.66 11.11 -11.30
N SER A 124 11.01 12.00 -10.38
CA SER A 124 10.40 12.10 -9.05
C SER A 124 10.26 13.56 -8.63
N MET A 125 9.54 13.79 -7.52
CA MET A 125 9.43 15.07 -6.80
C MET A 125 8.75 16.21 -7.58
N GLY A 126 8.25 15.97 -8.80
CA GLY A 126 7.50 16.95 -9.57
C GLY A 126 6.26 17.49 -8.82
N TRP A 127 5.66 16.68 -7.96
CA TRP A 127 4.58 17.06 -7.05
C TRP A 127 5.00 18.07 -5.96
N MET A 128 6.30 18.21 -5.70
CA MET A 128 6.91 19.23 -4.84
C MET A 128 7.40 20.46 -5.63
N GLY A 129 7.07 20.55 -6.92
CA GLY A 129 7.43 21.68 -7.78
C GLY A 129 8.86 21.66 -8.31
N HIS A 130 9.61 20.57 -8.12
CA HIS A 130 10.94 20.37 -8.68
C HIS A 130 11.11 18.92 -9.12
N GLU A 131 11.29 18.69 -10.42
CA GLU A 131 11.46 17.34 -10.96
C GLU A 131 12.93 16.96 -11.02
N ILE A 132 13.27 15.78 -10.50
CA ILE A 132 14.63 15.21 -10.50
C ILE A 132 14.59 13.74 -10.94
N ALA A 133 15.75 13.12 -11.17
CA ALA A 133 15.81 11.68 -11.40
C ALA A 133 15.36 10.92 -10.13
N ILE A 134 14.73 9.76 -10.27
CA ILE A 134 14.21 9.00 -9.11
C ILE A 134 15.33 8.55 -8.17
N GLU A 135 16.53 8.32 -8.69
CA GLU A 135 17.71 7.93 -7.92
C GLU A 135 18.38 9.10 -7.19
N GLU A 136 17.97 10.34 -7.48
CA GLU A 136 18.53 11.56 -6.91
C GLU A 136 17.63 12.16 -5.81
N MET A 137 16.57 11.46 -5.41
CA MET A 137 15.68 11.93 -4.34
C MET A 137 16.45 12.18 -3.04
N ASP A 138 16.11 13.28 -2.37
CA ASP A 138 16.76 13.72 -1.14
C ASP A 138 16.83 12.57 -0.12
N GLY A 139 18.03 12.33 0.41
CA GLY A 139 18.30 11.33 1.44
C GLY A 139 18.54 9.90 0.93
N LEU A 140 18.28 9.58 -0.34
CA LEU A 140 18.69 8.29 -0.88
C LEU A 140 20.21 8.13 -0.80
N ALA A 141 20.66 6.95 -0.38
CA ALA A 141 22.04 6.54 -0.51
C ALA A 141 22.38 6.31 -1.98
N SER A 142 23.49 6.88 -2.43
CA SER A 142 24.05 6.62 -3.75
C SER A 142 24.56 5.19 -3.88
N GLN A 143 24.71 4.70 -5.12
CA GLN A 143 25.27 3.37 -5.35
C GLN A 143 26.67 3.21 -4.73
N SER A 144 27.53 4.24 -4.80
CA SER A 144 28.85 4.20 -4.18
C SER A 144 28.80 4.09 -2.65
N GLU A 145 27.81 4.70 -2.01
CA GLU A 145 27.62 4.59 -0.56
C GLU A 145 27.09 3.21 -0.17
N LEU A 146 26.17 2.65 -0.95
CA LEU A 146 25.68 1.28 -0.77
C LEU A 146 26.80 0.25 -0.97
N ASP A 147 27.68 0.46 -1.94
CA ASP A 147 28.84 -0.40 -2.18
C ASP A 147 29.84 -0.31 -1.00
N ALA A 148 30.09 0.90 -0.48
CA ALA A 148 30.94 1.09 0.69
C ALA A 148 30.32 0.43 1.94
N PHE A 149 29.01 0.56 2.13
CA PHE A 149 28.28 -0.12 3.19
C PHE A 149 28.41 -1.64 3.08
N ALA A 150 28.25 -2.20 1.89
CA ALA A 150 28.35 -3.64 1.64
C ALA A 150 29.78 -4.20 1.80
N ALA A 151 30.80 -3.35 1.65
CA ALA A 151 32.19 -3.74 1.84
C ALA A 151 32.66 -3.65 3.31
N ALA A 152 31.95 -2.90 4.15
CA ALA A 152 32.31 -2.67 5.54
C ALA A 152 31.88 -3.84 6.46
N THR A 153 32.48 -3.91 7.65
CA THR A 153 32.18 -4.94 8.65
C THR A 153 32.08 -4.34 10.05
N GLY A 154 31.43 -5.05 10.99
CA GLY A 154 31.35 -4.69 12.41
C GLY A 154 30.92 -3.24 12.67
N ASP A 155 31.71 -2.54 13.49
CA ASP A 155 31.45 -1.14 13.87
C ASP A 155 31.50 -0.17 12.68
N GLU A 156 32.34 -0.43 11.67
CA GLU A 156 32.42 0.43 10.48
C GLU A 156 31.13 0.34 9.66
N ALA A 157 30.64 -0.87 9.40
CA ALA A 157 29.35 -1.07 8.74
C ALA A 157 28.20 -0.45 9.55
N SER A 158 28.26 -0.56 10.88
CA SER A 158 27.28 0.04 11.79
C SER A 158 27.25 1.56 11.72
N ARG A 159 28.41 2.22 11.64
CA ARG A 159 28.49 3.68 11.44
C ARG A 159 27.95 4.10 10.09
N ILE A 160 28.32 3.38 9.02
CA ILE A 160 27.84 3.68 7.67
C ILE A 160 26.32 3.54 7.62
N PHE A 161 25.76 2.41 8.06
CA PHE A 161 24.32 2.18 8.12
C PHE A 161 23.60 3.29 8.88
N ALA A 162 24.03 3.61 10.11
CA ALA A 162 23.39 4.64 10.91
C ALA A 162 23.47 6.02 10.24
N THR A 163 24.60 6.35 9.62
CA THR A 163 24.79 7.62 8.91
C THR A 163 23.89 7.74 7.68
N LEU A 164 23.82 6.70 6.86
CA LEU A 164 22.95 6.67 5.68
C LEU A 164 21.49 6.72 6.07
N MET A 165 21.07 5.93 7.07
CA MET A 165 19.67 5.90 7.51
C MET A 165 19.22 7.23 8.14
N ILE A 166 20.11 7.95 8.83
CA ILE A 166 19.81 9.32 9.31
C ILE A 166 19.53 10.26 8.13
N GLN A 167 20.39 10.26 7.11
CA GLN A 167 20.20 11.11 5.91
C GLN A 167 18.93 10.73 5.15
N HIS A 168 18.69 9.44 5.01
CA HIS A 168 17.49 8.88 4.41
C HIS A 168 16.22 9.37 5.13
N HIS A 169 16.16 9.22 6.45
CA HIS A 169 15.02 9.70 7.22
C HIS A 169 14.85 11.22 7.17
N GLN A 170 15.93 12.00 7.07
CA GLN A 170 15.82 13.46 6.91
C GLN A 170 15.14 13.83 5.59
N GLY A 171 15.50 13.17 4.49
CA GLY A 171 14.81 13.32 3.20
C GLY A 171 13.35 12.89 3.27
N GLY A 172 13.07 11.74 3.89
CA GLY A 172 11.72 11.23 4.08
C GLY A 172 10.83 12.17 4.91
N VAL A 173 11.37 12.76 5.98
CA VAL A 173 10.68 13.77 6.79
C VAL A 173 10.38 15.03 5.99
N ALA A 174 11.29 15.49 5.11
CA ALA A 174 11.06 16.66 4.27
C ALA A 174 9.92 16.42 3.27
N MET A 175 9.92 15.28 2.57
CA MET A 175 8.84 14.86 1.67
C MET A 175 7.50 14.77 2.41
N ALA A 176 7.48 14.09 3.55
CA ALA A 176 6.27 13.93 4.36
C ALA A 176 5.74 15.27 4.88
N THR A 177 6.62 16.20 5.26
CA THR A 177 6.21 17.55 5.67
C THR A 177 5.51 18.28 4.53
N TYR A 178 6.06 18.24 3.32
CA TYR A 178 5.40 18.83 2.16
C TYR A 178 4.02 18.22 1.90
N ALA A 179 3.91 16.89 1.98
CA ALA A 179 2.63 16.19 1.83
C ALA A 179 1.61 16.63 2.88
N VAL A 180 2.00 16.79 4.15
CA VAL A 180 1.10 17.30 5.20
C VAL A 180 0.50 18.66 4.86
N ASP A 181 1.27 19.52 4.19
CA ASP A 181 0.88 20.89 3.86
C ASP A 181 0.05 20.99 2.56
N HIS A 182 0.23 20.07 1.61
CA HIS A 182 -0.29 20.22 0.23
C HIS A 182 -1.16 19.05 -0.28
N ALA A 183 -1.19 17.90 0.40
CA ALA A 183 -2.08 16.80 0.05
C ALA A 183 -3.56 17.18 0.29
N SER A 184 -4.48 16.61 -0.50
CA SER A 184 -5.92 16.82 -0.27
C SER A 184 -6.57 15.67 0.50
N ASN A 185 -6.01 14.45 0.42
CA ASN A 185 -6.58 13.30 1.08
C ASN A 185 -6.17 13.22 2.57
N SER A 186 -7.16 13.28 3.46
CA SER A 186 -6.91 13.23 4.91
C SER A 186 -6.19 11.98 5.40
N VAL A 187 -6.34 10.83 4.72
CA VAL A 187 -5.64 9.58 5.06
C VAL A 187 -4.16 9.69 4.72
N VAL A 188 -3.83 10.29 3.57
CA VAL A 188 -2.44 10.56 3.16
C VAL A 188 -1.77 11.54 4.10
N ILE A 189 -2.44 12.64 4.45
CA ILE A 189 -1.94 13.62 5.44
C ILE A 189 -1.63 12.93 6.78
N ASN A 190 -2.51 12.05 7.24
CA ASN A 190 -2.31 11.35 8.52
C ASN A 190 -1.16 10.33 8.45
N LEU A 191 -0.99 9.63 7.32
CA LEU A 191 0.17 8.77 7.10
C LEU A 191 1.47 9.59 7.12
N ALA A 192 1.51 10.71 6.39
CA ALA A 192 2.67 11.59 6.35
C ALA A 192 3.04 12.11 7.76
N ARG A 193 2.05 12.51 8.57
CA ARG A 193 2.29 12.88 9.99
C ARG A 193 2.85 11.72 10.82
N SER A 194 2.38 10.49 10.62
CA SER A 194 2.93 9.35 11.35
C SER A 194 4.37 9.06 10.94
N MET A 195 4.69 9.19 9.65
CA MET A 195 6.05 9.05 9.13
C MET A 195 7.00 10.10 9.74
N ILE A 196 6.60 11.38 9.76
CA ILE A 196 7.39 12.45 10.39
C ILE A 196 7.74 12.09 11.83
N LYS A 197 6.74 11.65 12.60
CA LYS A 197 6.93 11.28 14.01
C LYS A 197 7.85 10.05 14.16
N GLY A 198 7.61 8.99 13.38
CA GLY A 198 8.39 7.75 13.42
C GLY A 198 9.85 8.01 13.06
N GLN A 199 10.08 8.55 11.86
CA GLN A 199 11.41 8.81 11.31
C GLN A 199 12.21 9.82 12.16
N SER A 200 11.57 10.85 12.74
CA SER A 200 12.26 11.76 13.67
C SER A 200 12.72 11.08 14.97
N GLY A 201 11.91 10.13 15.46
CA GLY A 201 12.27 9.28 16.60
C GLY A 201 13.44 8.37 16.27
N GLU A 202 13.39 7.68 15.12
CA GLU A 202 14.44 6.80 14.62
C GLU A 202 15.76 7.58 14.41
N ILE A 203 15.72 8.79 13.83
CA ILE A 203 16.89 9.68 13.73
C ILE A 203 17.54 9.91 15.09
N THR A 204 16.73 10.18 16.12
CA THR A 204 17.23 10.44 17.48
C THR A 204 17.94 9.22 18.06
N GLU A 205 17.38 8.02 17.88
CA GLU A 205 17.99 6.78 18.36
C GLU A 205 19.26 6.42 17.56
N LEU A 206 19.24 6.57 16.23
CA LEU A 206 20.41 6.38 15.37
C LEU A 206 21.57 7.29 15.78
N GLN A 207 21.30 8.58 16.06
CA GLN A 207 22.31 9.54 16.51
C GLN A 207 22.92 9.16 17.86
N LYS A 208 22.11 8.68 18.81
CA LYS A 208 22.61 8.20 20.11
C LYS A 208 23.53 7.00 19.93
N ILE A 209 23.12 6.03 19.13
CA ILE A 209 23.92 4.84 18.84
C ILE A 209 25.21 5.24 18.14
N LEU A 210 25.15 6.06 17.09
CA LEU A 210 26.32 6.53 16.34
C LEU A 210 27.34 7.23 17.25
N THR A 211 26.86 8.06 18.18
CA THR A 211 27.70 8.73 19.19
C THR A 211 28.30 7.74 20.20
N SER A 212 27.61 6.64 20.53
CA SER A 212 28.16 5.62 21.44
C SER A 212 29.26 4.78 20.81
N LEU A 213 29.34 4.76 19.47
CA LEU A 213 30.38 4.05 18.75
C LEU A 213 31.66 4.88 18.67
N SER A 214 31.62 6.22 18.77
CA SER A 214 32.80 7.09 18.57
C SER A 214 33.92 6.87 19.58
#